data_AF-A0A519S809-F1
#
_entry.id   AF-A0A519S809-F1
#
_cell.length_a   1.000
_cell.length_b   1.000
_cell.length_c   1.000
_cell.angle_alpha   90.00
_cell.angle_beta   90.00
_cell.angle_gamma   90.00
#
_symmetry.space_group_name_H-M   'P 1'
#
loop_
_entity.id
_entity.type
_entity.pdbx_description
1 polymer ?
#
loop_
_entity_poly.entity_id
_entity_poly.type
_entity_poly.pdbx_seq_one_letter_code
_entity_poly.pdbx_strand_id
1 'polypeptide(L)'
;MTDADYQANIRRFRRRHWLHFAVQGLLMGSTALVGRGQVAAKIDVNPRLATWPMLLWLAVLLPLLGVVLYAVCQSIRPNLRRPYEENMRIYQSRLVVRNSLLALLGLPLLAAYLFTRQPIDLVTYAALLGLLGWGTAPSAPAYQHWLRN
;
A
#
# COMPACT_ATOMS: atom_id res chain seq x y z
N MET A 1 -31.34 2.58 8.14
CA MET A 1 -29.98 2.81 8.67
C MET A 1 -30.00 4.15 9.39
N THR A 2 -29.49 4.24 10.61
CA THR A 2 -29.40 5.53 11.31
C THR A 2 -28.11 6.25 10.91
N ASP A 3 -28.07 7.58 11.03
CA ASP A 3 -26.84 8.36 10.81
C ASP A 3 -25.70 7.93 11.75
N ALA A 4 -26.05 7.43 12.94
CA ALA A 4 -25.09 6.89 13.91
C ALA A 4 -24.38 5.64 13.38
N ASP A 5 -25.11 4.71 12.76
CA ASP A 5 -24.54 3.49 12.17
C ASP A 5 -23.62 3.82 10.99
N TYR A 6 -24.02 4.80 10.17
CA TYR A 6 -23.21 5.28 9.05
C TYR A 6 -21.86 5.83 9.53
N GLN A 7 -21.86 6.74 10.49
CA GLN A 7 -20.64 7.33 11.05
C GLN A 7 -19.77 6.30 11.77
N ALA A 8 -20.37 5.33 12.47
CA ALA A 8 -19.65 4.23 13.09
C ALA A 8 -18.89 3.39 12.06
N ASN A 9 -19.50 3.11 10.91
CA ASN A 9 -18.87 2.36 9.82
C ASN A 9 -17.71 3.13 9.17
N ILE A 10 -17.85 4.44 8.93
CA ILE A 10 -16.76 5.28 8.43
C ILE A 10 -15.56 5.29 9.40
N ARG A 11 -15.81 5.38 10.71
CA ARG A 11 -14.74 5.28 11.73
C ARG A 11 -14.04 3.92 11.69
N ARG A 12 -14.79 2.83 11.55
CA ARG A 12 -14.22 1.48 11.40
C ARG A 12 -13.35 1.37 10.16
N PHE A 13 -13.76 1.93 9.02
CA PHE A 13 -12.93 1.96 7.81
C PHE A 13 -11.66 2.76 8.01
N ARG A 14 -11.73 3.92 8.66
CA ARG A 14 -10.54 4.71 8.96
C ARG A 14 -9.57 3.95 9.86
N ARG A 15 -10.07 3.26 10.89
CA ARG A 15 -9.22 2.42 11.74
C ARG A 15 -8.57 1.28 10.96
N ARG A 16 -9.32 0.57 10.12
CA ARG A 16 -8.78 -0.51 9.26
C ARG A 16 -7.76 0.02 8.25
N HIS A 17 -7.99 1.21 7.69
CA HIS A 17 -7.06 1.90 6.79
C HIS A 17 -5.71 2.15 7.46
N TRP A 18 -5.73 2.76 8.64
CA TRP A 18 -4.49 2.99 9.42
C TRP A 18 -3.80 1.69 9.82
N LEU A 19 -4.57 0.68 10.25
CA LEU A 19 -4.01 -0.65 10.55
C LEU A 19 -3.37 -1.28 9.31
N HIS A 20 -3.96 -1.14 8.13
CA HIS A 20 -3.40 -1.66 6.89
C HIS A 20 -2.04 -1.01 6.60
N PHE A 21 -1.95 0.33 6.64
CA PHE A 21 -0.68 1.04 6.44
C PHE A 21 0.37 0.67 7.49
N ALA A 22 -0.03 0.51 8.75
CA ALA A 22 0.87 0.10 9.83
C ALA A 22 1.39 -1.33 9.62
N VAL A 23 0.50 -2.29 9.37
CA VAL A 23 0.87 -3.70 9.12
C VAL A 23 1.72 -3.82 7.87
N GLN A 24 1.35 -3.13 6.80
CA GLN A 24 2.10 -3.16 5.55
C GLN A 24 3.48 -2.52 5.69
N GLY A 25 3.57 -1.38 6.39
CA GLY A 25 4.84 -0.75 6.76
C GLY A 25 5.73 -1.68 7.57
N LEU A 26 5.17 -2.38 8.57
CA LEU A 26 5.90 -3.36 9.37
C LEU A 26 6.35 -4.56 8.56
N LEU A 27 5.51 -5.13 7.70
CA LEU A 27 5.85 -6.27 6.85
C LEU A 27 6.96 -5.90 5.85
N MET A 28 6.82 -4.78 5.16
CA MET A 28 7.81 -4.33 4.20
C MET A 28 9.12 -3.86 4.87
N GLY A 29 9.03 -3.19 6.01
CA GLY A 29 10.20 -2.78 6.79
C GLY A 29 10.95 -3.98 7.38
N SER A 30 10.25 -4.95 7.97
CA SER A 30 10.86 -6.18 8.52
C SER A 30 11.48 -7.03 7.43
N THR A 31 10.82 -7.20 6.28
CA THR A 31 11.40 -7.91 5.13
C THR A 31 12.64 -7.21 4.59
N ALA A 32 12.68 -5.88 4.55
CA ALA A 32 13.89 -5.14 4.19
C ALA A 32 15.02 -5.31 5.24
N LEU A 33 14.70 -5.35 6.53
CA LEU A 33 15.68 -5.59 7.60
C LEU A 33 16.25 -7.02 7.58
N VAL A 34 15.41 -8.03 7.36
CA VAL A 34 15.87 -9.44 7.18
C VAL A 34 16.64 -9.59 5.88
N GLY A 35 16.14 -9.00 4.80
CA GLY A 35 16.81 -8.92 3.51
C GLY A 35 18.21 -8.31 3.64
N ARG A 36 18.37 -7.25 4.44
CA ARG A 36 19.68 -6.66 4.76
C ARG A 36 20.64 -7.69 5.37
N GLY A 37 20.19 -8.54 6.30
CA GLY A 37 21.02 -9.59 6.90
C GLY A 37 21.49 -10.64 5.90
N GLN A 38 20.58 -11.09 5.01
CA GLN A 38 20.89 -12.08 3.98
C GLN A 38 21.76 -11.51 2.85
N VAL A 39 21.48 -10.28 2.44
CA VAL A 39 22.23 -9.55 1.41
C VAL A 39 23.63 -9.23 1.92
N ALA A 40 23.79 -8.84 3.19
CA ALA A 40 25.11 -8.66 3.80
C ALA A 40 25.92 -9.98 3.86
N ALA A 41 25.29 -11.11 4.17
CA ALA A 41 25.95 -12.42 4.25
C ALA A 41 26.34 -13.03 2.89
N LYS A 42 25.67 -12.65 1.79
CA LYS A 42 25.96 -13.14 0.43
C LYS A 42 26.91 -12.24 -0.39
N ILE A 43 27.10 -10.98 0.01
CA ILE A 43 27.83 -9.97 -0.76
C ILE A 43 29.37 -10.03 -0.61
N ASP A 44 29.92 -10.94 0.19
CA ASP A 44 31.38 -11.16 0.24
C ASP A 44 31.97 -11.67 -1.11
N VAL A 45 31.12 -12.04 -2.07
CA VAL A 45 31.51 -12.37 -3.45
C VAL A 45 30.98 -11.28 -4.41
N ASN A 46 31.74 -10.20 -4.57
CA ASN A 46 31.64 -9.18 -5.63
C ASN A 46 30.27 -8.43 -5.76
N PRO A 47 30.05 -7.33 -5.00
CA PRO A 47 28.75 -6.63 -4.85
C PRO A 47 28.10 -6.07 -6.11
N ARG A 48 28.90 -5.72 -7.14
CA ARG A 48 28.41 -5.00 -8.34
C ARG A 48 27.70 -5.89 -9.36
N LEU A 49 27.98 -7.19 -9.40
CA LEU A 49 27.41 -8.12 -10.38
C LEU A 49 26.20 -8.90 -9.87
N ALA A 50 25.99 -8.97 -8.54
CA ALA A 50 24.89 -9.74 -7.95
C ALA A 50 23.58 -8.95 -7.81
N THR A 51 23.60 -7.62 -7.96
CA THR A 51 22.51 -6.73 -7.56
C THR A 51 21.64 -6.22 -8.71
N TRP A 52 22.16 -6.19 -9.94
CA TRP A 52 21.41 -5.76 -11.13
C TRP A 52 20.22 -6.65 -11.53
N PRO A 53 20.22 -8.00 -11.35
CA PRO A 53 19.07 -8.83 -11.73
C PRO A 53 17.88 -8.54 -10.82
N MET A 54 18.13 -8.24 -9.54
CA MET A 54 17.10 -7.89 -8.57
C MET A 54 16.50 -6.52 -8.87
N LEU A 55 17.32 -5.55 -9.29
CA LEU A 55 16.84 -4.23 -9.74
C LEU A 55 15.99 -4.32 -11.01
N LEU A 56 16.40 -5.14 -11.98
CA LEU A 56 15.61 -5.39 -13.18
C LEU A 56 14.28 -6.07 -12.85
N TRP A 57 14.30 -7.08 -11.97
CA TRP A 57 13.07 -7.71 -11.49
C TRP A 57 12.14 -6.71 -10.83
N LEU A 58 12.68 -5.85 -9.96
CA LEU A 58 11.88 -4.80 -9.32
C LEU A 58 11.31 -3.83 -10.36
N ALA A 59 12.12 -3.40 -11.33
CA ALA A 59 11.72 -2.48 -12.38
C ALA A 59 10.61 -3.03 -13.29
N VAL A 60 10.52 -4.36 -13.47
CA VAL A 60 9.45 -5.02 -14.23
C VAL A 60 8.24 -5.35 -13.36
N LEU A 61 8.47 -5.84 -12.14
CA LEU A 61 7.39 -6.27 -11.24
C LEU A 61 6.55 -5.08 -10.75
N LEU A 62 7.19 -3.93 -10.45
CA LEU A 62 6.50 -2.74 -9.98
C LEU A 62 5.42 -2.25 -10.96
N PRO A 63 5.72 -1.98 -12.25
CA PRO A 63 4.71 -1.53 -13.20
C PRO A 63 3.69 -2.63 -13.49
N LEU A 64 4.08 -3.90 -13.53
CA LEU A 64 3.14 -5.01 -13.75
C LEU A 64 2.09 -5.09 -12.63
N LEU A 65 2.54 -5.11 -11.36
CA LEU A 65 1.67 -5.06 -10.19
C LEU A 65 0.84 -3.77 -10.17
N GLY A 66 1.45 -2.65 -10.53
CA GLY A 66 0.77 -1.37 -10.65
C GLY A 66 -0.40 -1.41 -11.64
N VAL A 67 -0.18 -1.93 -12.85
CA VAL A 67 -1.22 -2.06 -13.88
C VAL A 67 -2.33 -3.01 -13.44
N VAL A 68 -1.99 -4.18 -12.89
CA VAL A 68 -2.98 -5.17 -12.44
C VAL A 68 -3.85 -4.59 -11.33
N LEU A 69 -3.24 -4.03 -10.28
CA LEU A 69 -4.00 -3.45 -9.17
C LEU A 69 -4.79 -2.21 -9.62
N TYR A 70 -4.27 -1.42 -10.54
CA TYR A 70 -5.00 -0.28 -11.12
C TYR A 70 -6.24 -0.76 -11.88
N ALA A 71 -6.11 -1.78 -12.72
CA ALA A 71 -7.22 -2.38 -13.45
C ALA A 71 -8.28 -2.95 -12.48
N VAL A 72 -7.86 -3.64 -11.42
CA VAL A 72 -8.77 -4.12 -10.37
C VAL A 72 -9.45 -2.96 -9.64
N CYS A 73 -8.73 -1.88 -9.34
CA CYS A 73 -9.32 -0.70 -8.69
C CYS A 73 -10.37 -0.01 -9.59
N GLN A 74 -10.18 -0.04 -10.91
CA GLN A 74 -11.09 0.52 -11.91
C GLN A 74 -12.30 -0.39 -12.21
N SER A 75 -12.13 -1.71 -12.08
CA SER A 75 -13.24 -2.66 -12.29
C SER A 75 -14.23 -2.66 -11.13
N ILE A 76 -13.82 -2.20 -9.94
CA ILE A 76 -14.69 -2.07 -8.77
C ILE A 76 -15.57 -0.82 -8.90
N ARG A 77 -16.77 -1.02 -9.45
CA ARG A 77 -17.80 0.02 -9.60
C ARG A 77 -18.93 -0.14 -8.58
N PRO A 78 -19.58 0.97 -8.16
CA PRO A 78 -20.75 0.89 -7.31
C PRO A 78 -21.94 0.27 -8.07
N ASN A 79 -22.77 -0.49 -7.37
CA ASN A 79 -24.04 -0.97 -7.92
C ASN A 79 -25.19 -0.54 -7.02
N LEU A 80 -25.95 0.47 -7.44
CA LEU A 80 -27.06 1.03 -6.67
C LEU A 80 -28.21 0.05 -6.42
N ARG A 81 -28.28 -1.07 -7.17
CA ARG A 81 -29.26 -2.14 -6.95
C ARG A 81 -28.90 -3.06 -5.78
N ARG A 82 -27.64 -3.04 -5.31
CA ARG A 82 -27.17 -3.88 -4.20
C ARG A 82 -27.46 -3.24 -2.85
N PRO A 83 -27.71 -4.05 -1.81
CA PRO A 83 -27.86 -3.56 -0.45
C PRO A 83 -26.62 -2.77 -0.01
N TYR A 84 -26.86 -1.76 0.82
CA TYR A 84 -25.84 -0.82 1.27
C TYR A 84 -24.61 -1.51 1.87
N GLU A 85 -24.81 -2.53 2.71
CA GLU A 85 -23.72 -3.25 3.38
C GLU A 85 -22.77 -3.90 2.39
N GLU A 86 -23.32 -4.41 1.28
CA GLU A 86 -22.56 -5.09 0.24
C GLU A 86 -21.75 -4.08 -0.59
N ASN A 87 -22.36 -2.95 -0.95
CA ASN A 87 -21.63 -1.82 -1.55
C ASN A 87 -20.52 -1.29 -0.64
N MET A 88 -20.73 -1.29 0.68
CA MET A 88 -19.71 -0.90 1.64
C MET A 88 -18.54 -1.87 1.69
N ARG A 89 -18.78 -3.19 1.60
CA ARG A 89 -17.72 -4.20 1.49
C ARG A 89 -16.92 -4.04 0.21
N ILE A 90 -17.59 -3.74 -0.91
CA ILE A 90 -16.97 -3.48 -2.21
C ILE A 90 -16.11 -2.21 -2.16
N TYR A 91 -16.60 -1.15 -1.51
CA TYR A 91 -15.80 0.05 -1.29
C TYR A 91 -14.57 -0.24 -0.42
N GLN A 92 -14.71 -1.08 0.61
CA GLN A 92 -13.58 -1.49 1.44
C GLN A 92 -12.53 -2.28 0.64
N SER A 93 -12.93 -3.21 -0.24
CA SER A 93 -11.97 -3.95 -1.07
C SER A 93 -11.23 -3.01 -2.03
N ARG A 94 -11.93 -2.03 -2.63
CA ARG A 94 -11.31 -0.98 -3.44
C ARG A 94 -10.27 -0.18 -2.66
N LEU A 95 -10.58 0.20 -1.42
CA LEU A 95 -9.63 0.91 -0.55
C LEU A 95 -8.38 0.07 -0.27
N VAL A 96 -8.55 -1.23 0.01
CA VAL A 96 -7.40 -2.14 0.23
C VAL A 96 -6.52 -2.22 -1.01
N VAL A 97 -7.10 -2.43 -2.20
CA VAL A 97 -6.36 -2.49 -3.46
C VAL A 97 -5.62 -1.18 -3.75
N ARG A 98 -6.29 -0.05 -3.55
CA ARG A 98 -5.69 1.28 -3.70
C ARG A 98 -4.57 1.53 -2.69
N ASN A 99 -4.72 1.11 -1.44
CA ASN A 99 -3.66 1.27 -0.44
C ASN A 99 -2.44 0.41 -0.79
N SER A 100 -2.65 -0.80 -1.30
CA SER A 100 -1.58 -1.65 -1.81
C SER A 100 -0.83 -1.01 -2.97
N LEU A 101 -1.54 -0.37 -3.92
CA LEU A 101 -0.92 0.43 -4.98
C LEU A 101 -0.02 1.54 -4.44
N LEU A 102 -0.52 2.28 -3.45
CA LEU A 102 0.22 3.40 -2.87
C LEU A 102 1.45 2.92 -2.11
N ALA A 103 1.37 1.77 -1.44
CA ALA A 103 2.52 1.18 -0.78
C ALA A 103 3.59 0.68 -1.75
N LEU A 104 3.23 0.29 -2.99
CA LEU A 104 4.23 -0.03 -4.03
C LEU A 104 5.13 1.17 -4.34
N LEU A 105 4.65 2.41 -4.14
CA LEU A 105 5.49 3.62 -4.30
C LEU A 105 6.60 3.71 -3.25
N GLY A 106 6.49 2.99 -2.13
CA GLY A 106 7.52 2.93 -1.10
C GLY A 106 8.60 1.88 -1.36
N LEU A 107 8.38 0.93 -2.29
CA LEU A 107 9.37 -0.11 -2.62
C LEU A 107 10.70 0.44 -3.15
N PRO A 108 10.76 1.49 -4.00
CA PRO A 108 12.01 2.11 -4.41
C PRO A 108 12.84 2.64 -3.23
N LEU A 109 12.20 3.19 -2.20
CA LEU A 109 12.89 3.66 -0.98
C LEU A 109 13.43 2.50 -0.16
N LEU A 110 12.68 1.40 -0.03
CA LEU A 110 13.16 0.18 0.62
C LEU A 110 14.30 -0.48 -0.16
N ALA A 111 14.24 -0.46 -1.49
CA ALA A 111 15.32 -0.91 -2.34
C ALA A 111 16.56 -0.03 -2.13
N ALA A 112 16.41 1.30 -2.13
CA ALA A 112 17.49 2.24 -1.83
C ALA A 112 18.13 1.93 -0.47
N TYR A 113 17.32 1.71 0.58
CA TYR A 113 17.81 1.32 1.91
C TYR A 113 18.70 0.07 1.89
N LEU A 114 18.34 -0.95 1.11
CA LEU A 114 19.14 -2.17 0.98
C LEU A 114 20.53 -1.90 0.36
N PHE A 115 20.64 -0.89 -0.52
CA PHE A 115 21.89 -0.51 -1.18
C PHE A 115 22.72 0.49 -0.37
N THR A 116 22.12 1.58 0.07
CA THR A 116 22.79 2.71 0.75
C THR A 116 23.07 2.38 2.22
N ARG A 117 22.28 1.49 2.83
CA ARG A 117 22.26 1.17 4.27
C ARG A 117 21.99 2.38 5.17
N GLN A 118 21.47 3.48 4.61
CA GLN A 118 21.23 4.69 5.38
C GLN A 118 19.88 4.61 6.11
N PRO A 119 19.84 4.82 7.44
CA PRO A 119 18.59 4.77 8.20
C PRO A 119 17.59 5.85 7.74
N ILE A 120 18.08 6.91 7.09
CA ILE A 120 17.24 7.97 6.54
C ILE A 120 16.26 7.43 5.50
N ASP A 121 16.59 6.40 4.73
CA ASP A 121 15.70 5.83 3.73
C ASP A 121 14.51 5.10 4.36
N LEU A 122 14.70 4.49 5.53
CA LEU A 122 13.61 3.90 6.33
C LEU A 122 12.72 4.98 6.94
N VAL A 123 13.31 6.07 7.43
CA VAL A 123 12.54 7.21 7.96
C VAL A 123 11.71 7.86 6.85
N THR A 124 12.31 8.09 5.68
CA THR A 124 11.62 8.62 4.50
C THR A 124 10.52 7.68 4.03
N TYR A 125 10.76 6.37 4.03
CA TYR A 125 9.73 5.36 3.72
C TYR A 125 8.55 5.43 4.70
N ALA A 126 8.82 5.49 6.01
CA ALA A 126 7.77 5.58 7.03
C ALA A 126 6.99 6.90 6.92
N ALA A 127 7.69 8.02 6.66
CA ALA A 127 7.07 9.33 6.43
C ALA A 127 6.18 9.31 5.18
N LEU A 128 6.66 8.72 4.08
CA LEU A 128 5.87 8.57 2.85
C LEU A 128 4.60 7.77 3.10
N LEU A 129 4.68 6.62 3.78
CA LEU A 129 3.48 5.83 4.13
C LEU A 129 2.53 6.60 5.04
N GLY A 130 3.05 7.38 6.00
CA GLY A 130 2.23 8.23 6.86
C GLY A 130 1.49 9.31 6.07
N LEU A 131 2.19 10.01 5.17
CA LEU A 131 1.61 11.03 4.29
C LEU A 131 0.57 10.44 3.33
N LEU A 132 0.89 9.30 2.70
CA LEU A 132 -0.05 8.60 1.81
C LEU A 132 -1.26 8.10 2.58
N GLY A 133 -1.06 7.50 3.75
CA GLY A 133 -2.13 7.06 4.64
C GLY A 133 -3.05 8.20 5.06
N TRP A 134 -2.46 9.38 5.36
CA TRP A 134 -3.24 10.55 5.75
C TRP A 134 -4.02 11.16 4.59
N GLY A 135 -3.37 11.37 3.44
CA GLY A 135 -4.01 11.93 2.25
C GLY A 135 -5.08 11.03 1.62
N THR A 136 -5.07 9.74 1.95
CA THR A 136 -6.05 8.76 1.44
C THR A 136 -7.04 8.26 2.48
N ALA A 137 -7.06 8.87 3.66
CA ALA A 137 -7.94 8.45 4.75
C ALA A 137 -9.42 8.45 4.32
N PRO A 138 -10.16 7.36 4.58
CA PRO A 138 -11.56 7.27 4.16
C PRO A 138 -12.43 8.29 4.92
N SER A 139 -13.27 8.98 4.14
CA SER A 139 -14.21 9.99 4.60
C SER A 139 -15.59 9.74 4.02
N ALA A 140 -16.63 10.18 4.73
CA ALA A 140 -18.02 10.15 4.27
C ALA A 140 -18.21 10.81 2.88
N PRO A 141 -17.70 12.02 2.60
CA PRO A 141 -17.85 12.63 1.29
C PRO A 141 -17.14 11.84 0.19
N ALA A 142 -16.00 11.20 0.46
CA ALA A 142 -15.31 10.36 -0.52
C ALA A 142 -16.14 9.12 -0.92
N TYR A 143 -16.84 8.51 0.06
CA TYR A 143 -17.76 7.39 -0.22
C TYR A 143 -18.99 7.85 -1.03
N GLN A 144 -19.58 8.99 -0.68
CA GLN A 144 -20.72 9.54 -1.42
C GLN A 144 -20.34 9.93 -2.85
N HIS A 145 -19.15 10.50 -3.05
CA HIS A 145 -18.65 10.82 -4.38
C HIS A 145 -18.42 9.54 -5.20
N TRP A 146 -17.88 8.48 -4.58
CA TRP A 146 -17.74 7.20 -5.26
C TRP A 146 -19.08 6.58 -5.66
N LEU A 147 -20.12 6.64 -4.81
CA LEU A 147 -21.45 6.13 -5.16
C LEU A 147 -22.10 6.86 -6.35
N ARG A 148 -21.68 8.10 -6.65
CA ARG A 148 -22.20 8.91 -7.74
C ARG A 148 -21.48 8.69 -9.07
N ASN A 149 -20.26 8.13 -9.04
CA ASN A 149 -19.42 7.86 -10.22
C ASN A 149 -19.61 6.43 -10.73
#